data_AF-A0A6G0VNB5-F1
#
_entry.id   AF-A0A6G0VNB5-F1
#
_cell.length_a   1.000
_cell.length_b   1.000
_cell.length_c   1.000
_cell.angle_alpha   90.00
_cell.angle_beta   90.00
_cell.angle_gamma   90.00
#
_symmetry.space_group_name_H-M   'P 1'
#
loop_
_entity.id
_entity.type
_entity.pdbx_description
1 polymer ?
#
loop_
_entity_poly.entity_id
_entity_poly.type
_entity_poly.pdbx_seq_one_letter_code
_entity_poly.pdbx_strand_id
1 'polypeptide(L)'
;MDRFTKAFSEKGKPLIVLDEFKFQKCTISKNGIKWRCTIKTCTSNFLCDVSKTVLLKSNFDHNHEASSNINRQIVANSLKRKATDQVTTRPLKLIPDEVQSSALDLTLNDVHSI
;
A
#
# COMPACT_ATOMS: atom_id res chain seq x y z
N MET A 1 -0.73 10.44 -15.04
CA MET A 1 -0.43 10.76 -13.62
C MET A 1 -0.36 9.44 -12.91
N ASP A 2 0.85 9.03 -12.55
CA ASP A 2 1.08 7.72 -11.93
C ASP A 2 0.34 7.66 -10.59
N ARG A 3 -0.59 6.71 -10.49
CA ARG A 3 -1.57 6.67 -9.40
C ARG A 3 -0.96 5.94 -8.21
N PHE A 4 -0.28 6.69 -7.34
CA PHE A 4 0.24 6.14 -6.08
C PHE A 4 -0.92 5.79 -5.13
N THR A 5 -0.99 4.52 -4.73
CA THR A 5 -1.91 4.08 -3.67
C THR A 5 -1.16 4.04 -2.34
N LYS A 6 -1.68 4.77 -1.35
CA LYS A 6 -1.13 4.73 0.02
C LYS A 6 -1.66 3.49 0.73
N ALA A 7 -0.77 2.77 1.42
CA ALA A 7 -1.12 1.58 2.18
C ALA A 7 -0.29 1.51 3.49
N PHE A 8 -0.52 0.46 4.27
CA PHE A 8 0.23 0.19 5.49
C PHE A 8 0.72 -1.26 5.50
N SER A 9 1.91 -1.49 6.08
CA SER A 9 2.39 -2.82 6.39
C SER A 9 1.62 -3.43 7.55
N GLU A 10 1.78 -4.73 7.77
CA GLU A 10 1.21 -5.44 8.94
C GLU A 10 1.63 -4.81 10.27
N LYS A 11 2.83 -4.20 10.32
CA LYS A 11 3.34 -3.48 11.49
C LYS A 11 2.94 -1.99 11.52
N GLY A 12 1.97 -1.59 10.71
CA GLY A 12 1.46 -0.21 10.64
C GLY A 12 2.41 0.80 9.97
N LYS A 13 3.49 0.36 9.31
CA LYS A 13 4.41 1.29 8.65
C LYS A 13 3.84 1.76 7.31
N PRO A 14 4.00 3.05 6.93
CA PRO A 14 3.52 3.55 5.66
C PRO A 14 4.16 2.85 4.46
N LEU A 15 3.34 2.50 3.49
CA LEU A 15 3.73 1.93 2.20
C LEU A 15 3.14 2.77 1.05
N ILE A 16 3.82 2.73 -0.08
CA ILE A 16 3.30 3.19 -1.36
C ILE A 16 3.19 1.99 -2.28
N VAL A 17 2.09 1.88 -2.99
CA VAL A 17 1.88 0.92 -4.07
C VAL A 17 1.86 1.66 -5.39
N LEU A 18 2.71 1.23 -6.31
CA LEU A 18 2.82 1.73 -7.67
C LEU A 18 2.99 0.52 -8.59
N ASP A 19 2.16 0.42 -9.63
CA ASP A 19 2.18 -0.69 -10.59
C ASP A 19 2.23 -2.07 -9.91
N GLU A 20 1.41 -2.25 -8.87
CA GLU A 20 1.31 -3.47 -8.06
C GLU A 20 2.58 -3.83 -7.26
N PHE A 21 3.61 -2.99 -7.29
CA PHE A 21 4.81 -3.10 -6.47
C PHE A 21 4.68 -2.31 -5.17
N LYS A 22 5.12 -2.91 -4.07
CA LYS A 22 5.13 -2.29 -2.73
C LYS A 22 6.46 -1.62 -2.46
N PHE A 23 6.40 -0.37 -2.03
CA PHE A 23 7.53 0.42 -1.62
C PHE A 23 7.42 0.84 -0.16
N GLN A 24 8.49 0.63 0.60
CA GLN A 24 8.62 1.09 1.98
C GLN A 24 9.45 2.36 2.06
N LYS A 25 9.12 3.20 3.03
CA LYS A 25 9.87 4.41 3.35
C LYS A 25 11.25 4.05 3.90
N CYS A 26 12.30 4.69 3.38
CA CYS A 26 13.67 4.53 3.85
C CYS A 26 14.16 5.75 4.61
N THR A 27 14.45 6.82 3.89
CA THR A 27 15.18 7.97 4.41
C THR A 27 14.40 9.24 4.11
N ILE A 28 14.35 10.14 5.07
CA ILE A 28 13.84 11.49 4.92
C ILE A 28 15.05 12.42 4.92
N SER A 29 15.13 13.29 3.94
CA SER A 29 16.18 14.30 3.83
C SER A 29 15.56 15.63 3.41
N LYS A 30 16.36 16.71 3.44
CA LYS A 30 15.96 18.01 2.86
C LYS A 30 15.56 17.88 1.39
N ASN A 31 16.17 16.93 0.68
CA ASN A 31 15.96 16.69 -0.74
C ASN A 31 14.72 15.83 -1.02
N GLY A 32 14.00 15.37 0.02
CA GLY A 32 12.80 14.56 -0.13
C GLY A 32 12.83 13.23 0.59
N ILE A 33 11.88 12.36 0.23
CA ILE A 33 11.62 11.06 0.87
C ILE A 33 11.96 9.95 -0.11
N LYS A 34 12.92 9.10 0.26
CA LYS A 34 13.30 7.91 -0.50
C LYS A 34 12.42 6.72 -0.12
N TRP A 35 11.90 6.05 -1.12
CA TRP A 35 11.11 4.83 -1.04
C TRP A 35 11.82 3.71 -1.81
N ARG A 36 11.84 2.49 -1.26
CA ARG A 36 12.45 1.31 -1.92
C ARG A 36 11.46 0.17 -1.99
N CYS A 37 11.62 -0.71 -2.96
CA CYS A 37 10.86 -1.94 -3.02
C CYS A 37 10.99 -2.73 -1.70
N THR A 38 9.90 -3.35 -1.26
CA THR A 38 9.86 -4.16 -0.02
C THR A 38 10.63 -5.46 -0.14
N ILE A 39 10.85 -5.95 -1.36
CA ILE A 39 11.66 -7.16 -1.61
C ILE A 39 13.14 -6.82 -1.41
N LYS A 40 13.81 -7.51 -0.50
CA LYS A 40 15.19 -7.19 -0.07
C LYS A 40 16.20 -7.26 -1.21
N THR A 41 16.03 -8.23 -2.11
CA THR A 41 16.89 -8.46 -3.28
C THR A 41 16.61 -7.50 -4.42
N CYS A 42 15.56 -6.69 -4.34
CA CYS A 42 15.19 -5.71 -5.35
C CYS A 42 15.86 -4.36 -5.09
N THR A 43 16.39 -3.75 -6.15
CA THR A 43 17.05 -2.42 -6.12
C THR A 43 16.12 -1.29 -6.59
N SER A 44 14.91 -1.61 -7.05
CA SER A 44 13.90 -0.61 -7.44
C SER A 44 13.61 0.35 -6.28
N ASN A 45 13.66 1.65 -6.58
CA ASN A 45 13.50 2.73 -5.61
C ASN A 45 13.16 4.05 -6.30
N PHE A 46 12.56 4.96 -5.55
CA PHE A 46 12.33 6.32 -6.01
C PHE A 46 12.47 7.35 -4.90
N LEU A 47 12.67 8.59 -5.30
CA LEU A 47 12.72 9.77 -4.45
C LEU A 47 11.58 10.70 -4.83
N CYS A 48 10.72 11.01 -3.86
CA CYS A 48 9.75 12.09 -4.01
C CYS A 48 10.23 13.33 -3.26
N ASP A 49 9.73 14.49 -3.64
CA ASP A 49 9.87 15.71 -2.85
C ASP A 49 9.24 15.57 -1.45
N VAL A 50 9.51 16.53 -0.57
CA VAL A 50 9.01 16.51 0.82
C VAL A 50 7.47 16.51 0.87
N SER A 51 6.82 17.15 -0.09
CA SER A 51 5.36 17.21 -0.21
C SER A 51 4.75 15.92 -0.78
N LYS A 52 5.57 15.00 -1.29
CA LYS A 52 5.17 13.74 -1.94
C LYS A 52 4.27 13.96 -3.16
N THR A 53 4.46 15.06 -3.86
CA THR A 53 3.70 15.45 -5.06
C THR A 53 4.51 15.25 -6.33
N VAL A 54 5.83 15.31 -6.25
CA VAL A 54 6.72 15.24 -7.42
C VAL A 54 7.72 14.10 -7.27
N LEU A 55 7.83 13.28 -8.32
CA LEU A 55 8.88 12.27 -8.47
C LEU A 55 10.17 12.95 -8.93
N LEU A 56 11.21 12.93 -8.09
CA LEU A 56 12.49 13.59 -8.36
C LEU A 56 13.48 12.67 -9.06
N LYS A 57 13.52 11.40 -8.65
CA LYS A 57 14.37 10.34 -9.24
C LYS A 57 13.67 8.99 -9.09
N SER A 58 13.83 8.10 -10.05
CA SER A 58 13.33 6.73 -9.97
C SER A 58 14.26 5.74 -10.64
N ASN A 59 14.23 4.52 -10.13
CA ASN A 59 14.65 3.30 -10.77
C ASN A 59 13.53 2.29 -10.53
N PHE A 60 12.76 1.96 -11.57
CA PHE A 60 11.67 1.00 -11.48
C PHE A 60 12.04 -0.37 -12.06
N ASP A 61 13.33 -0.67 -12.22
CA ASP A 61 13.78 -1.98 -12.67
C ASP A 61 13.62 -2.99 -11.53
N HIS A 62 12.60 -3.84 -11.67
CA HIS A 62 12.31 -4.94 -10.78
C HIS A 62 12.93 -6.24 -11.29
N ASN A 63 13.53 -7.01 -10.38
CA ASN A 63 14.05 -8.34 -10.64
C ASN A 63 13.11 -9.46 -10.14
N HIS A 64 11.83 -9.11 -10.01
CA HIS A 64 10.78 -10.01 -9.56
C HIS A 64 9.45 -9.53 -10.14
N GLU A 65 8.51 -10.47 -10.23
CA GLU A 65 7.16 -10.18 -10.70
C GLU A 65 6.37 -9.30 -9.73
N ALA A 66 5.36 -8.64 -10.28
CA ALA A 66 4.41 -7.84 -9.53
C ALA A 66 3.50 -8.71 -8.64
N SER A 67 2.88 -8.10 -7.64
CA SER A 67 2.01 -8.83 -6.71
C SER A 67 0.61 -9.00 -7.29
N SER A 68 0.27 -10.20 -7.75
CA SER A 68 -1.05 -10.55 -8.31
C SER A 68 -2.27 -10.27 -7.43
N ASN A 69 -2.09 -10.14 -6.11
CA ASN A 69 -3.18 -9.96 -5.13
C ASN A 69 -3.02 -8.69 -4.30
N ILE A 70 -2.48 -7.63 -4.89
CA ILE A 70 -2.11 -6.41 -4.14
C ILE A 70 -3.32 -5.71 -3.50
N ASN A 71 -4.44 -5.58 -4.23
CA ASN A 71 -5.65 -4.92 -3.73
C ASN A 71 -6.21 -5.65 -2.52
N ARG A 72 -6.34 -6.98 -2.61
CA ARG A 72 -6.77 -7.85 -1.51
C ARG A 72 -5.86 -7.70 -0.28
N GLN A 73 -4.54 -7.64 -0.48
CA GLN A 73 -3.59 -7.44 0.62
C GLN A 73 -3.77 -6.08 1.30
N ILE A 74 -3.98 -5.00 0.54
CA ILE A 74 -4.19 -3.65 1.07
C ILE A 74 -5.45 -3.64 1.95
N VAL A 75 -6.57 -4.12 1.41
CA VAL A 75 -7.85 -4.15 2.13
C VAL A 75 -7.79 -5.05 3.35
N ALA A 76 -7.25 -6.27 3.22
CA ALA A 76 -7.13 -7.18 4.36
C ALA A 76 -6.27 -6.59 5.49
N ASN A 77 -5.15 -5.95 5.16
CA ASN A 77 -4.29 -5.33 6.18
C ASN A 77 -4.98 -4.12 6.84
N SER A 78 -5.69 -3.31 6.07
CA SER A 78 -6.46 -2.19 6.61
C SER A 78 -7.58 -2.68 7.55
N LEU A 79 -8.34 -3.70 7.13
CA LEU A 79 -9.38 -4.34 7.95
C LEU A 79 -8.84 -4.91 9.25
N LYS A 80 -7.76 -5.70 9.19
CA LYS A 80 -7.12 -6.27 10.40
C LYS A 80 -6.73 -5.18 11.39
N ARG A 81 -6.23 -4.05 10.90
CA ARG A 81 -5.90 -2.89 11.73
C ARG A 81 -7.13 -2.25 12.34
N LYS A 82 -8.15 -1.92 11.53
CA LYS A 82 -9.42 -1.36 12.03
C LYS A 82 -10.06 -2.26 13.09
N ALA A 83 -10.02 -3.59 12.91
CA ALA A 83 -10.52 -4.54 13.88
C ALA A 83 -9.70 -4.56 15.19
N THR A 84 -8.38 -4.37 15.10
CA THR A 84 -7.52 -4.28 16.29
C THR A 84 -7.71 -2.95 17.02
N ASP A 85 -7.94 -1.85 16.28
CA ASP A 85 -8.15 -0.53 16.87
C ASP A 85 -9.59 -0.36 17.43
N GLN A 86 -10.58 -0.99 16.79
CA GLN A 86 -12.00 -0.96 17.17
C GLN A 86 -12.48 -2.30 17.73
N VAL A 87 -11.85 -2.77 18.81
CA VAL A 87 -12.14 -4.09 19.42
C VAL A 87 -13.63 -4.31 19.76
N THR A 88 -14.37 -3.23 20.06
CA THR A 88 -15.80 -3.30 20.41
C THR A 88 -16.72 -3.41 19.20
N THR A 89 -16.22 -3.15 17.98
CA THR A 89 -17.01 -3.20 16.75
C THR A 89 -17.02 -4.62 16.20
N ARG A 90 -18.21 -5.13 15.86
CA ARG A 90 -18.34 -6.44 15.19
C ARG A 90 -17.57 -6.43 13.87
N PRO A 91 -16.64 -7.38 13.62
CA PRO A 91 -15.80 -7.39 12.42
C PRO A 91 -16.58 -7.32 11.10
N LEU A 92 -17.75 -7.97 11.04
CA LEU A 92 -18.62 -7.98 9.86
C LEU A 92 -19.08 -6.57 9.42
N LYS A 93 -19.16 -5.61 10.35
CA LYS A 93 -19.52 -4.22 10.04
C LYS A 93 -18.36 -3.42 9.44
N LEU A 94 -17.11 -3.86 9.62
CA LEU A 94 -15.94 -3.16 9.11
C LEU A 94 -15.66 -3.46 7.64
N ILE A 95 -16.10 -4.63 7.15
CA ILE A 95 -15.85 -5.10 5.77
C ILE A 95 -16.49 -4.20 4.71
N PRO A 96 -17.80 -3.88 4.78
CA PRO A 96 -18.45 -3.04 3.78
C PRO A 96 -17.81 -1.65 3.69
N ASP A 97 -17.56 -1.04 4.85
CA ASP A 97 -16.96 0.30 4.95
C ASP A 97 -15.55 0.34 4.35
N GLU A 98 -14.74 -0.70 4.57
CA GLU A 98 -13.40 -0.73 3.98
C GLU A 98 -13.43 -0.95 2.48
N VAL A 99 -14.26 -1.88 1.99
CA VAL A 99 -14.36 -2.17 0.55
C VAL A 99 -14.83 -0.91 -0.19
N GLN A 100 -15.84 -0.21 0.32
CA GLN A 100 -16.33 1.05 -0.27
C GLN A 100 -15.34 2.21 -0.15
N SER A 101 -14.58 2.29 0.94
CA SER A 101 -13.57 3.35 1.13
C SER A 101 -12.27 3.10 0.37
N SER A 102 -12.01 1.86 -0.05
CA SER A 102 -10.83 1.51 -0.81
C SER A 102 -11.05 1.93 -2.27
N ALA A 103 -10.20 2.84 -2.79
CA ALA A 103 -10.29 3.31 -4.19
C ALA A 103 -9.80 2.24 -5.21
N LEU A 104 -9.99 0.97 -4.87
CA LEU A 104 -9.52 -0.22 -5.58
C LEU A 104 -10.74 -0.92 -6.19
N ASP A 105 -10.56 -1.58 -7.33
CA ASP A 105 -11.61 -2.33 -8.01
C ASP A 105 -11.89 -3.65 -7.28
N LEU A 106 -12.48 -3.55 -6.09
CA LEU A 106 -12.91 -4.66 -5.25
C LEU A 106 -14.41 -4.52 -5.04
N THR A 107 -15.17 -5.53 -5.46
CA THR A 107 -16.62 -5.53 -5.34
C THR A 107 -17.06 -6.32 -4.11
N LEU A 108 -18.25 -6.05 -3.58
CA LEU A 108 -18.82 -6.85 -2.48
C LEU A 108 -18.99 -8.33 -2.84
N ASN A 109 -19.06 -8.67 -4.13
CA ASN A 109 -19.14 -10.05 -4.60
C ASN A 109 -17.86 -10.84 -4.31
N ASP A 110 -16.70 -10.18 -4.25
CA ASP A 110 -15.41 -10.80 -3.93
C ASP A 110 -15.32 -11.24 -2.45
N VAL A 111 -16.20 -10.70 -1.59
CA VAL A 111 -16.28 -11.07 -0.17
C VAL A 111 -16.96 -12.42 0.01
N HIS A 112 -17.81 -12.84 -0.93
CA HIS A 112 -18.55 -14.11 -0.84
C HIS A 112 -17.69 -15.36 -1.09
N SER A 113 -16.42 -15.18 -1.48
CA SER A 113 -15.45 -16.26 -1.71
C SER A 113 -14.40 -16.39 -0.59
N ILE A 114 -14.63 -15.76 0.57
CA ILE A 114 -13.77 -15.82 1.77
C ILE A 114 -14.32 -16.82 2.78
#